data_AF-A0A9P9FWF3-F1
#
_entry.id   AF-A0A9P9FWF3-F1
#
_cell.length_a   1.000
_cell.length_b   1.000
_cell.length_c   1.000
_cell.angle_alpha   90.00
_cell.angle_beta   90.00
_cell.angle_gamma   90.00
#
_symmetry.space_group_name_H-M   'P 1'
#
loop_
_entity.id
_entity.type
_entity.pdbx_description
1 polymer ?
#
loop_
_entity_poly.entity_id
_entity_poly.type
_entity_poly.pdbx_seq_one_letter_code
_entity_poly.pdbx_strand_id
1 'polypeptide(L)'
;MTTLSPDTINLPLAPAPRHPPVCFLCNSPSQRLTTRYSNPNGNAGRPFHKCTNCQKFLVFADERGNFLDNPQCHCGESSKAQIAGRNSRNPGGLHYVCRLGTCDYYAIETD
;
A
#
# COMPACT_ATOMS: atom_id res chain seq x y z
N MET A 1 -16.44 22.84 -32.38
CA MET A 1 -15.58 23.11 -31.21
C MET A 1 -16.10 22.25 -30.07
N THR A 2 -15.51 21.07 -29.88
CA THR A 2 -15.98 20.09 -28.89
C THR A 2 -15.16 20.29 -27.63
N THR A 3 -15.81 20.72 -26.56
CA THR A 3 -15.21 20.94 -25.24
C THR A 3 -14.79 19.59 -24.65
N LEU A 4 -13.50 19.42 -24.33
CA LEU A 4 -13.02 18.28 -23.55
C LEU A 4 -13.55 18.40 -22.12
N SER A 5 -14.32 17.40 -21.69
CA SER A 5 -14.79 17.23 -20.31
C SER A 5 -13.58 16.98 -19.39
N PRO A 6 -13.53 17.51 -18.15
CA PRO A 6 -12.52 17.16 -17.18
C PRO A 6 -12.88 15.78 -16.60
N ASP A 7 -12.71 14.75 -17.43
CA ASP A 7 -12.86 13.38 -16.98
C ASP A 7 -11.73 13.13 -15.98
N THR A 8 -12.12 13.10 -14.70
CA THR A 8 -11.35 12.56 -13.59
C THR A 8 -10.58 11.35 -14.12
N ILE A 9 -9.25 11.42 -14.16
CA ILE A 9 -8.42 10.33 -14.65
C ILE A 9 -8.72 9.10 -13.78
N ASN A 10 -9.58 8.22 -14.28
CA ASN A 10 -9.97 6.99 -13.60
C ASN A 10 -8.87 5.96 -13.88
N LEU A 11 -7.70 6.18 -13.26
CA LEU A 11 -6.55 5.29 -13.40
C LEU A 11 -6.96 3.89 -12.91
N PRO A 12 -6.75 2.84 -13.72
CA PRO A 12 -7.10 1.49 -13.32
C PRO A 12 -6.26 1.07 -12.11
N LEU A 13 -6.94 0.72 -11.02
CA LEU A 13 -6.32 0.20 -9.81
C LEU A 13 -6.35 -1.34 -9.80
N ALA A 14 -5.22 -1.95 -9.47
CA ALA A 14 -5.17 -3.37 -9.16
C ALA A 14 -5.90 -3.65 -7.84
N PRO A 15 -6.50 -4.85 -7.69
CA PRO A 15 -7.25 -5.19 -6.48
C PRO A 15 -6.35 -5.23 -5.24
N ALA A 16 -6.96 -5.04 -4.07
CA ALA A 16 -6.32 -5.33 -2.79
C ALA A 16 -6.05 -6.85 -2.63
N PRO A 17 -5.26 -7.29 -1.62
CA PRO A 17 -5.11 -8.71 -1.32
C PRO A 17 -6.48 -9.37 -1.08
N ARG A 18 -6.79 -10.42 -1.85
CA ARG A 18 -8.05 -11.20 -1.69
C ARG A 18 -8.06 -12.02 -0.41
N HIS A 19 -6.88 -12.43 0.06
CA HIS A 19 -6.69 -13.22 1.27
C HIS A 19 -5.66 -12.56 2.18
N PRO A 20 -5.74 -12.78 3.51
CA PRO A 20 -4.70 -12.32 4.42
C PRO A 20 -3.33 -12.88 4.01
N PRO A 21 -2.31 -12.04 3.79
CA PRO A 21 -0.98 -12.53 3.45
C PRO A 21 -0.34 -13.22 4.67
N VAL A 22 0.43 -14.26 4.40
CA VAL A 22 1.37 -14.83 5.37
C VAL A 22 2.57 -13.90 5.49
N CYS A 23 3.10 -13.73 6.70
CA CYS A 23 4.24 -12.83 6.92
C CYS A 23 5.49 -13.35 6.21
N PHE A 24 5.99 -12.59 5.23
CA PHE A 24 7.20 -12.93 4.47
C PHE A 24 8.50 -13.00 5.31
N LEU A 25 8.49 -12.54 6.56
CA LEU A 25 9.65 -12.65 7.46
C LEU A 25 9.65 -13.89 8.34
N CYS A 26 8.49 -14.28 8.89
CA CYS A 26 8.40 -15.33 9.90
C CYS A 26 7.35 -16.42 9.61
N ASN A 27 6.78 -16.38 8.41
CA ASN A 27 5.80 -17.33 7.89
C ASN A 27 4.53 -17.52 8.75
N SER A 28 4.26 -16.61 9.68
CA SER A 28 3.08 -16.66 10.56
C SER A 28 1.87 -15.98 9.90
N PRO A 29 0.63 -16.35 10.30
CA PRO A 29 -0.59 -15.69 9.81
C PRO A 29 -0.62 -14.18 10.09
N SER A 30 -1.46 -13.46 9.34
CA SER A 30 -1.76 -12.06 9.61
C SER A 30 -3.20 -11.86 10.06
N GLN A 31 -3.42 -10.77 10.77
CA GLN A 31 -4.74 -10.30 11.15
C GLN A 31 -5.05 -9.00 10.41
N ARG A 32 -6.31 -8.85 9.99
CA ARG A 32 -6.84 -7.60 9.43
C ARG A 32 -7.23 -6.66 10.57
N LEU A 33 -6.72 -5.44 10.52
CA LEU A 33 -6.97 -4.35 11.47
C LEU A 33 -7.36 -3.09 10.70
N THR A 34 -7.85 -2.07 11.39
CA THR A 34 -8.16 -0.76 10.80
C THR A 34 -7.43 0.32 11.58
N THR A 35 -6.77 1.23 10.87
CA THR A 35 -6.14 2.39 11.50
C THR A 35 -7.19 3.27 12.18
N ARG A 36 -6.85 3.89 13.31
CA ARG A 36 -7.75 4.81 14.00
C ARG A 36 -8.16 5.98 13.10
N TYR A 37 -9.41 6.43 13.22
CA TYR A 37 -9.92 7.60 12.49
C TYR A 37 -9.17 8.89 12.82
N SER A 38 -8.59 8.99 14.01
CA SER A 38 -7.78 10.13 14.44
C SER A 38 -6.32 10.09 13.93
N ASN A 39 -5.94 9.16 13.05
CA ASN A 39 -4.57 9.06 12.57
C ASN A 39 -4.19 10.27 11.68
N PRO A 40 -3.29 11.17 12.12
CA PRO A 40 -2.98 12.41 11.41
C PRO A 40 -2.08 12.19 10.19
N ASN A 41 -1.61 10.97 9.95
CA ASN A 41 -0.65 10.66 8.88
C ASN A 41 -1.32 10.37 7.52
N GLY A 42 -2.55 10.85 7.28
CA GLY A 42 -3.27 10.62 6.01
C GLY A 42 -3.68 9.16 5.75
N ASN A 43 -3.56 8.32 6.78
CA ASN A 43 -3.85 6.89 6.75
C ASN A 43 -5.09 6.51 7.55
N ALA A 44 -5.86 7.49 8.06
CA ALA A 44 -7.05 7.25 8.87
C ALA A 44 -8.08 6.34 8.18
N GLY A 45 -8.70 5.45 8.95
CA GLY A 45 -9.75 4.54 8.48
C GLY A 45 -9.31 3.43 7.51
N ARG A 46 -8.02 3.36 7.14
CA ARG A 46 -7.53 2.34 6.20
C ARG A 46 -7.43 0.96 6.86
N PRO A 47 -7.94 -0.10 6.21
CA PRO A 47 -7.71 -1.46 6.66
C PRO A 47 -6.28 -1.90 6.32
N PHE A 48 -5.67 -2.75 7.15
CA PHE A 48 -4.32 -3.27 6.93
C PHE A 48 -4.14 -4.66 7.52
N HIS A 49 -3.15 -5.40 7.01
CA HIS A 49 -2.71 -6.68 7.55
C HIS A 49 -1.44 -6.51 8.40
N LYS A 50 -1.45 -7.11 9.59
CA LYS A 50 -0.32 -7.16 10.50
C LYS A 50 -0.04 -8.60 10.92
N CYS A 51 1.22 -9.00 10.92
CA CYS A 51 1.63 -10.33 11.39
C CYS A 51 1.22 -10.52 12.86
N THR A 52 0.62 -11.67 13.18
CA THR A 52 0.20 -12.00 14.56
C THR A 52 1.38 -12.34 15.47
N ASN A 53 2.49 -12.80 14.89
CA ASN A 53 3.70 -13.19 15.63
C ASN A 53 4.68 -12.02 15.77
N CYS A 54 5.39 -11.64 14.70
CA CYS A 54 6.43 -10.61 14.74
C CYS A 54 5.90 -9.15 14.71
N GLN A 55 4.58 -8.96 14.70
CA GLN A 55 3.94 -7.64 14.71
C GLN A 55 4.31 -6.72 13.52
N LYS A 56 4.90 -7.27 12.46
CA LYS A 56 5.21 -6.51 11.26
C LYS A 56 3.94 -6.09 10.52
N PHE A 57 3.86 -4.82 10.15
CA PHE A 57 2.90 -4.36 9.14
C PHE A 57 3.24 -5.00 7.79
N LEU A 58 2.27 -5.63 7.15
CA LEU A 58 2.46 -6.29 5.86
C LEU A 58 2.00 -5.41 4.71
N VAL A 59 0.74 -4.96 4.72
CA VAL A 59 0.17 -4.16 3.64
C VAL A 59 -1.15 -3.51 4.04
N PHE A 60 -1.52 -2.38 3.41
CA PHE A 60 -2.89 -1.87 3.45
C PHE A 60 -3.82 -2.74 2.61
N ALA A 61 -4.99 -3.07 3.13
CA ALA A 61 -5.96 -3.99 2.55
C ALA A 61 -7.08 -3.27 1.75
N ASP A 62 -6.74 -2.10 1.19
CA ASP A 62 -7.57 -1.30 0.29
C ASP A 62 -6.88 -1.16 -1.08
N GLU A 63 -7.59 -0.58 -2.05
CA GLU A 63 -7.07 -0.38 -3.42
C GLU A 63 -6.27 0.91 -3.57
N ARG A 64 -6.32 1.82 -2.59
CA ARG A 64 -5.63 3.11 -2.66
C ARG A 64 -4.14 2.91 -2.89
N GLY A 65 -3.64 3.49 -3.99
CA GLY A 65 -2.25 3.43 -4.41
C GLY A 65 -1.87 2.18 -5.22
N ASN A 66 -2.80 1.29 -5.56
CA ASN A 66 -2.53 0.10 -6.39
C ASN A 66 -2.52 0.42 -7.90
N PHE A 67 -1.80 1.43 -8.35
CA PHE A 67 -1.76 1.72 -9.78
C PHE A 67 -1.07 0.58 -10.55
N LEU A 68 -1.55 0.30 -11.76
CA LEU A 68 -1.00 -0.78 -12.60
C LEU A 68 0.37 -0.44 -13.18
N ASP A 69 0.70 0.84 -13.29
CA ASP A 69 1.97 1.38 -13.78
C ASP A 69 3.04 1.53 -12.68
N ASN A 70 2.68 1.31 -11.42
CA ASN A 70 3.66 1.26 -10.33
C ASN A 70 4.74 0.19 -10.62
N PRO A 71 5.99 0.40 -10.15
CA PRO A 71 7.06 -0.59 -10.30
C PRO A 71 6.67 -1.98 -9.80
N GLN A 72 7.18 -3.03 -10.45
CA GLN A 72 6.93 -4.41 -10.02
C GLN A 72 7.68 -4.74 -8.72
N CYS A 73 7.02 -5.47 -7.82
CA CYS A 73 7.62 -6.07 -6.62
C CYS A 73 8.46 -7.32 -6.97
N HIS A 74 9.18 -7.84 -5.97
CA HIS A 74 9.85 -9.15 -6.05
C HIS A 74 8.89 -10.33 -6.28
N CYS A 75 7.59 -10.11 -6.06
CA CYS A 75 6.52 -11.06 -6.31
C CYS A 75 5.94 -11.02 -7.74
N GLY A 76 6.45 -10.15 -8.63
CA GLY A 76 5.99 -10.01 -10.01
C GLY A 76 4.73 -9.16 -10.19
N GLU A 77 4.10 -8.72 -9.12
CA GLU A 77 2.90 -7.88 -9.11
C GLU A 77 3.26 -6.38 -9.07
N SER A 78 2.35 -5.50 -9.52
CA SER A 78 2.54 -4.06 -9.32
C SER A 78 2.63 -3.72 -7.83
N SER A 79 3.43 -2.72 -7.47
CA SER A 79 3.54 -2.23 -6.10
C SER A 79 2.36 -1.33 -5.70
N LYS A 80 2.29 -0.97 -4.42
CA LYS A 80 1.35 -0.01 -3.85
C LYS A 80 2.11 1.26 -3.47
N ALA A 81 1.71 2.37 -4.08
CA ALA A 81 2.16 3.71 -3.74
C ALA A 81 1.57 4.15 -2.39
N GLN A 82 2.41 4.72 -1.54
CA GLN A 82 2.08 5.17 -0.20
C GLN A 82 2.80 6.48 0.12
N ILE A 83 2.18 7.28 0.99
CA ILE A 83 2.82 8.48 1.54
C ILE A 83 3.45 8.12 2.87
N ALA A 84 4.73 8.45 3.01
CA ALA A 84 5.49 8.21 4.21
C ALA A 84 4.98 9.10 5.36
N GLY A 85 4.79 8.50 6.54
CA GLY A 85 4.30 9.20 7.72
C GLY A 85 5.29 10.26 8.23
N ARG A 86 4.80 11.14 9.12
CA ARG A 86 5.59 12.27 9.66
C ARG A 86 6.88 11.87 10.38
N ASN A 87 6.94 10.65 10.90
CA ASN A 87 8.08 10.12 11.64
C ASN A 87 9.01 9.25 10.77
N SER A 88 8.86 9.28 9.45
CA SER A 88 9.70 8.53 8.52
C SER A 88 10.97 9.30 8.15
N ARG A 89 11.92 8.65 7.47
CA ARG A 89 13.13 9.31 6.94
C ARG A 89 12.84 10.35 5.85
N ASN A 90 11.71 10.23 5.16
CA ASN A 90 11.26 11.18 4.13
C ASN A 90 9.79 11.56 4.37
N PRO A 91 9.48 12.38 5.39
CA PRO A 91 8.10 12.73 5.73
C PRO A 91 7.32 13.31 4.54
N GLY A 92 6.17 12.71 4.22
CA GLY A 92 5.36 13.13 3.07
C GLY A 92 5.85 12.62 1.71
N GLY A 93 7.03 11.97 1.66
CA GLY A 93 7.57 11.38 0.45
C GLY A 93 6.77 10.18 -0.04
N LEU A 94 6.78 9.99 -1.36
CA LEU A 94 6.18 8.83 -2.02
C LEU A 94 7.12 7.62 -1.89
N HIS A 95 6.56 6.48 -1.49
CA HIS A 95 7.27 5.21 -1.49
C HIS A 95 6.36 4.08 -1.96
N TYR A 96 6.99 3.00 -2.44
CA TYR A 96 6.32 1.84 -3.00
C TYR A 96 6.62 0.61 -2.16
N VAL A 97 5.58 -0.20 -1.93
CA VAL A 97 5.70 -1.50 -1.24
C VAL A 97 4.95 -2.58 -2.00
N CYS A 98 5.19 -3.85 -1.69
CA CYS A 98 4.38 -4.94 -2.23
C CYS A 98 2.87 -4.71 -2.00
N ARG A 99 2.06 -4.63 -3.06
CA ARG A 99 0.59 -4.43 -2.93
C ARG A 99 -0.13 -5.62 -2.30
N LEU A 100 0.47 -6.79 -2.34
CA LEU A 100 -0.07 -8.03 -1.78
C LEU A 100 0.46 -8.34 -0.37
N GLY A 101 1.51 -7.65 0.10
CA GLY A 101 2.14 -7.91 1.39
C GLY A 101 2.87 -9.26 1.47
N THR A 102 3.27 -9.84 0.34
CA THR A 102 3.87 -11.19 0.23
C THR A 102 5.38 -11.19 0.04
N CYS A 103 6.00 -10.03 -0.17
CA CYS A 103 7.46 -9.88 -0.22
C CYS A 103 7.90 -8.58 0.46
N ASP A 104 9.21 -8.41 0.60
CA ASP A 104 9.86 -7.31 1.31
C ASP A 104 10.18 -6.09 0.43
N TYR A 105 9.65 -6.03 -0.80
CA TYR A 105 9.86 -4.92 -1.73
C TYR A 105 9.58 -3.55 -1.08
N TYR A 106 10.57 -2.66 -1.21
CA TYR A 106 10.50 -1.26 -0.80
C TYR A 106 11.33 -0.40 -1.75
N ALA A 107 10.73 0.66 -2.28
CA ALA A 107 11.42 1.69 -3.07
C ALA A 107 10.91 3.08 -2.68
N ILE A 108 11.78 4.09 -2.77
CA ILE A 108 11.40 5.49 -2.63
C ILE A 108 11.32 6.09 -4.03
N GLU A 109 10.34 6.98 -4.26
CA GLU A 109 10.41 7.85 -5.44
C GLU A 109 11.62 8.78 -5.25
N THR A 110 12.53 8.78 -6.21
CA THR A 110 13.62 9.75 -6.29
C THR A 110 13.24 10.77 -7.36
N ASP A 111 13.26 12.06 -7.00
CA ASP A 111 13.06 13.17 -7.95
C ASP A 111 14.08 13.12 -9.11
#